data_AF-A0A438N950-F1
#
_entry.id   AF-A0A438N950-F1
#
_cell.length_a   1.000
_cell.length_b   1.000
_cell.length_c   1.000
_cell.angle_alpha   90.00
_cell.angle_beta   90.00
_cell.angle_gamma   90.00
#
_symmetry.space_group_name_H-M   'P 1'
#
loop_
_entity.id
_entity.type
_entity.pdbx_description
1 polymer ?
#
loop_
_entity_poly.entity_id
_entity_poly.type
_entity_poly.pdbx_seq_one_letter_code
_entity_poly.pdbx_strand_id
1 'polypeptide(L)'
;MHQRPPRVTLLRDVFHSLAGTWTLNRRLQSEHTAEPSGTCTGTATFTVTQPSPVLDSDGSLNLADAQLLYHEQGEFEMFQNPSSRGGPIPKFTFSRKYIWRLQATDNTHTISVWFTKPGTDTIDYLFHKIDVPSDHNIGPTSTDTMTMTIHGAGGHLCVEDFYSSSYEFHLNQNETDATPRLASFTTTHEMTSISIELDLPEPFASIPRHELTFGPSPIHSLPRISQALGDKVAIYAKREDVNSGIAFGGNKTRKLEYLVPDALAQNCDTLVSIGGFQSNHTRQVAGVAAKLGLKAKLVQEKWVPHEDVGYDKVGNIQLSRLMNADVRLDASGFGIEHKQTLAQLTQQVIDNGGKPYYIPAGASDHPLGGLGFARWAFEVRAQELSQGLFFDTIIVCAVTGSTFAGMIAGFKLLEKLGRSPARKVIGIDASAKPDETFAQVLRIAKQTASKIGLDDTDVTEKDVILDTRYHGGIYGIADQATLDAIRFGASTEGFITDPVYEGKSLAGMVDLVKKGEIQPGSTVLYAHLGGQLALNAYSDIQ
;
A
#
# COMPACT_ATOMS: atom_id res chain seq x y z
N MET A 1 12.15 30.52 -46.96
CA MET A 1 11.73 29.35 -46.16
C MET A 1 12.91 28.94 -45.30
N HIS A 2 12.98 29.38 -44.05
CA HIS A 2 13.98 28.88 -43.10
C HIS A 2 13.55 27.47 -42.66
N GLN A 3 14.38 26.47 -42.95
CA GLN A 3 14.16 25.10 -42.51
C GLN A 3 14.31 25.06 -40.97
N ARG A 4 13.28 24.56 -40.27
CA ARG A 4 13.35 24.27 -38.84
C ARG A 4 14.49 23.25 -38.60
N PRO A 5 15.37 23.45 -37.61
CA PRO A 5 16.44 22.50 -37.32
C PRO A 5 15.86 21.12 -36.93
N PRO A 6 16.55 20.00 -37.24
CA PRO A 6 16.08 18.66 -36.91
C PRO A 6 15.87 18.49 -35.40
N ARG A 7 14.72 17.88 -35.03
CA ARG A 7 14.22 17.59 -33.67
C ARG A 7 15.26 17.02 -32.69
N VAL A 8 16.19 16.20 -33.18
CA VAL A 8 17.21 15.49 -32.38
C VAL A 8 18.27 16.46 -31.82
N THR A 9 18.38 17.67 -32.37
CA THR A 9 19.37 18.69 -31.98
C THR A 9 18.90 19.52 -30.78
N LEU A 10 17.59 19.76 -30.65
CA LEU A 10 17.05 20.78 -29.76
C LEU A 10 17.22 20.46 -28.26
N LEU A 11 17.00 19.21 -27.83
CA LEU A 11 17.16 18.82 -26.42
C LEU A 11 18.63 18.84 -25.98
N ARG A 12 19.53 18.46 -26.88
CA ARG A 12 20.98 18.57 -26.68
C ARG A 12 21.40 20.04 -26.53
N ASP A 13 20.86 20.93 -27.38
CA ASP A 13 21.16 22.36 -27.35
C ASP A 13 20.60 23.02 -26.06
N VAL A 14 19.41 22.61 -25.62
CA VAL A 14 18.86 22.99 -24.30
C VAL A 14 19.80 22.55 -23.18
N PHE A 15 20.22 21.28 -23.19
CA PHE A 15 21.12 20.75 -22.17
C PHE A 15 22.42 21.54 -22.09
N HIS A 16 23.07 21.80 -23.22
CA HIS A 16 24.32 22.57 -23.23
C HIS A 16 24.14 24.04 -22.85
N SER A 17 22.97 24.63 -23.13
CA SER A 17 22.68 26.02 -22.73
C SER A 17 22.31 26.19 -21.25
N LEU A 18 22.11 25.10 -20.49
CA LEU A 18 21.96 25.16 -19.03
C LEU A 18 23.25 25.60 -18.31
N ALA A 19 24.43 25.34 -18.90
CA ALA A 19 25.72 25.60 -18.26
C ALA A 19 25.87 27.09 -17.91
N GLY A 20 26.23 27.38 -16.65
CA GLY A 20 26.35 28.73 -16.14
C GLY A 20 25.66 28.94 -14.80
N THR A 21 25.50 30.21 -14.41
CA THR A 21 24.88 30.62 -13.14
C THR A 21 23.57 31.36 -13.42
N TRP A 22 22.55 30.96 -12.69
CA TRP A 22 21.17 31.41 -12.81
C TRP A 22 20.68 32.03 -11.49
N THR A 23 19.78 33.00 -11.61
CA THR A 23 19.03 33.49 -10.45
C THR A 23 17.96 32.48 -10.08
N LEU A 24 17.94 32.05 -8.81
CA LEU A 24 16.99 31.08 -8.29
C LEU A 24 15.88 31.79 -7.51
N ASN A 25 14.64 31.50 -7.88
CA ASN A 25 13.45 31.82 -7.10
C ASN A 25 12.55 30.58 -7.09
N ARG A 26 12.40 29.95 -5.93
CA ARG A 26 11.58 28.75 -5.75
C ARG A 26 10.59 28.95 -4.62
N ARG A 27 9.33 28.62 -4.87
CA ARG A 27 8.29 28.50 -3.85
C ARG A 27 8.18 27.06 -3.37
N LEU A 28 8.10 26.85 -2.06
CA LEU A 28 7.83 25.56 -1.45
C LEU A 28 6.55 25.69 -0.62
N GLN A 29 5.58 24.82 -0.90
CA GLN A 29 4.29 24.79 -0.21
C GLN A 29 4.05 23.37 0.27
N SER A 30 3.78 23.21 1.55
CA SER A 30 3.30 21.96 2.14
C SER A 30 1.85 22.12 2.56
N GLU A 31 1.07 21.04 2.44
CA GLU A 31 -0.27 20.93 3.02
C GLU A 31 -0.23 20.48 4.49
N HIS A 32 0.89 19.91 4.93
CA HIS A 32 1.05 19.46 6.31
C HIS A 32 1.56 20.60 7.18
N THR A 33 0.83 20.95 8.25
CA THR A 33 1.12 22.11 9.10
C THR A 33 2.43 22.03 9.87
N ALA A 34 3.01 20.83 10.00
CA ALA A 34 4.30 20.60 10.62
C ALA A 34 5.49 20.84 9.67
N GLU A 35 5.25 20.94 8.37
CA GLU A 35 6.29 21.11 7.35
C GLU A 35 6.42 22.58 6.93
N PRO A 36 7.65 23.09 6.74
CA PRO A 36 7.85 24.50 6.44
C PRO A 36 7.36 24.82 5.02
N SER A 37 6.55 25.86 4.88
CA SER A 37 6.23 26.49 3.59
C SER A 37 6.90 27.85 3.50
N GLY A 38 7.37 28.25 2.33
CA GLY A 38 8.13 29.49 2.15
C GLY A 38 8.74 29.68 0.77
N THR A 39 9.67 30.62 0.66
CA THR A 39 10.38 30.97 -0.58
C THR A 39 11.88 30.78 -0.41
N CYS A 40 12.49 30.05 -1.34
CA CYS A 40 13.93 29.98 -1.55
C CYS A 40 14.36 31.04 -2.57
N THR A 41 15.31 31.91 -2.22
CA THR A 41 15.97 32.83 -3.15
C THR A 41 17.48 32.62 -3.13
N GLY A 42 18.14 32.71 -4.27
CA GLY A 42 19.59 32.51 -4.34
C GLY A 42 20.12 32.29 -5.75
N THR A 43 21.06 31.35 -5.88
CA THR A 43 21.72 31.02 -7.14
C THR A 43 21.59 29.52 -7.44
N ALA A 44 21.39 29.21 -8.72
CA ALA A 44 21.53 27.85 -9.24
C ALA A 44 22.68 27.83 -10.27
N THR A 45 23.63 26.92 -10.11
CA THR A 45 24.78 26.79 -11.02
C THR A 45 24.79 25.42 -11.65
N PHE A 46 24.95 25.37 -12.97
CA PHE A 46 25.24 24.16 -13.72
C PHE A 46 26.71 24.16 -14.14
N THR A 47 27.52 23.28 -13.56
CA THR A 47 28.94 23.12 -13.87
C THR A 47 29.17 21.90 -14.75
N VAL A 48 29.87 22.07 -15.87
CA VAL A 48 30.28 20.94 -16.72
C VAL A 48 31.25 20.04 -15.95
N THR A 49 30.94 18.75 -15.89
CA THR A 49 31.76 17.74 -15.20
C THR A 49 32.07 16.57 -16.13
N GLN A 50 33.02 15.72 -15.74
CA GLN A 50 33.29 14.50 -16.51
C GLN A 50 32.06 13.60 -16.54
N PRO A 51 31.64 13.10 -17.71
CA PRO A 51 30.50 12.21 -17.81
C PRO A 51 30.69 10.92 -17.01
N SER A 52 29.64 10.50 -16.30
CA SER A 52 29.64 9.23 -15.57
C SER A 52 29.35 8.04 -16.50
N PRO A 53 29.76 6.81 -16.11
CA PRO A 53 29.41 5.60 -16.85
C PRO A 53 27.90 5.34 -16.95
N VAL A 54 27.49 4.71 -18.04
CA VAL A 54 26.13 4.30 -18.40
C VAL A 54 26.18 2.87 -18.89
N LEU A 55 25.25 2.05 -18.40
CA LEU A 55 25.05 0.68 -18.89
C LEU A 55 24.01 0.72 -20.00
N ASP A 56 24.41 0.33 -21.21
CA ASP A 56 23.52 0.27 -22.36
C ASP A 56 22.67 -1.01 -22.33
N SER A 57 21.64 -1.05 -23.19
CA SER A 57 20.67 -2.15 -23.25
C SER A 57 21.30 -3.50 -23.62
N ASP A 58 22.46 -3.50 -24.26
CA ASP A 58 23.26 -4.68 -24.60
C ASP A 58 24.23 -5.11 -23.48
N GLY A 59 24.22 -4.41 -22.35
CA GLY A 59 25.09 -4.66 -21.20
C GLY A 59 26.51 -4.09 -21.34
N SER A 60 26.80 -3.32 -22.40
CA SER A 60 28.07 -2.61 -22.53
C SER A 60 28.10 -1.37 -21.63
N LEU A 61 29.30 -1.04 -21.13
CA LEU A 61 29.53 0.13 -20.28
C LEU A 61 30.17 1.24 -21.10
N ASN A 62 29.43 2.31 -21.35
CA ASN A 62 29.88 3.50 -22.06
C ASN A 62 29.86 4.73 -21.14
N LEU A 63 30.45 5.84 -21.57
CA LEU A 63 30.28 7.13 -20.87
C LEU A 63 29.04 7.83 -21.40
N ALA A 64 28.38 8.61 -20.54
CA ALA A 64 27.32 9.50 -21.00
C ALA A 64 27.84 10.56 -21.96
N ASP A 65 26.97 11.09 -22.83
CA ASP A 65 27.35 12.11 -23.81
C ASP A 65 27.76 13.43 -23.16
N ALA A 66 27.05 13.84 -22.10
CA ALA A 66 27.40 15.03 -21.33
C ALA A 66 26.84 14.98 -19.90
N GLN A 67 27.49 15.70 -18.99
CA GLN A 67 27.08 15.78 -17.58
C GLN A 67 27.26 17.19 -17.01
N LEU A 68 26.25 17.64 -16.26
CA LEU A 68 26.27 18.87 -15.50
C LEU A 68 26.03 18.55 -14.02
N LEU A 69 26.85 19.13 -13.14
CA LEU A 69 26.54 19.23 -11.72
C LEU A 69 25.66 20.45 -11.51
N TYR A 70 24.40 20.22 -11.15
CA TYR A 70 23.51 21.27 -10.68
C TYR A 70 23.70 21.49 -9.18
N HIS A 71 23.89 22.74 -8.78
CA HIS A 71 23.98 23.15 -7.38
C HIS A 71 23.11 24.39 -7.15
N GLU A 72 22.06 24.25 -6.35
CA GLU A 72 21.30 25.38 -5.83
C GLU A 72 21.73 25.72 -4.40
N GLN A 73 21.77 27.01 -4.10
CA GLN A 73 22.05 27.50 -2.75
C GLN A 73 21.47 28.90 -2.55
N GLY A 74 21.12 29.23 -1.32
CA GLY A 74 20.57 30.54 -0.98
C GLY A 74 19.93 30.58 0.39
N GLU A 75 18.94 31.45 0.55
CA GLU A 75 18.15 31.62 1.76
C GLU A 75 16.72 31.15 1.53
N PHE A 76 16.17 30.43 2.50
CA PHE A 76 14.76 30.12 2.59
C PHE A 76 14.11 30.98 3.66
N GLU A 77 13.00 31.62 3.31
CA GLU A 77 12.18 32.45 4.18
C GLU A 77 10.79 31.82 4.32
N MET A 78 10.36 31.50 5.54
CA MET A 78 9.07 30.87 5.80
C MET A 78 7.90 31.81 5.50
N PHE A 79 6.76 31.26 5.08
CA PHE A 79 5.52 32.04 5.05
C PHE A 79 5.07 32.41 6.46
N GLN A 80 4.53 33.62 6.59
CA GLN A 80 4.07 34.13 7.86
C GLN A 80 2.83 33.35 8.32
N ASN A 81 2.87 32.75 9.51
CA ASN A 81 1.69 32.09 10.08
C ASN A 81 0.69 33.17 10.54
N PRO A 82 -0.58 33.16 10.07
CA PRO A 82 -1.58 34.14 10.47
C PRO A 82 -1.79 34.28 11.99
N SER A 83 -1.49 33.22 12.76
CA SER A 83 -1.60 33.24 14.24
C SER A 83 -0.40 33.88 14.96
N SER A 84 0.71 34.11 14.26
CA SER A 84 1.93 34.67 14.84
C SER A 84 1.90 36.21 14.82
N ARG A 85 1.58 36.82 15.96
CA ARG A 85 1.58 38.28 16.14
C ARG A 85 3.01 38.84 16.10
N GLY A 86 3.45 39.33 14.94
CA GLY A 86 4.54 40.32 14.81
C GLY A 86 5.97 39.86 15.14
N GLY A 87 6.25 38.56 15.19
CA GLY A 87 7.62 38.05 15.32
C GLY A 87 8.41 38.09 14.01
N PRO A 88 9.76 38.05 14.04
CA PRO A 88 10.59 37.95 12.84
C PRO A 88 10.30 36.63 12.10
N ILE A 89 10.24 36.67 10.77
CA ILE A 89 10.04 35.50 9.93
C ILE A 89 11.32 34.65 9.97
N PRO A 90 11.25 33.33 10.29
CA PRO A 90 12.41 32.47 10.27
C PRO A 90 13.05 32.40 8.87
N LYS A 91 14.38 32.58 8.83
CA LYS A 91 15.20 32.41 7.64
C LYS A 91 16.29 31.39 7.89
N PHE A 92 16.59 30.54 6.92
CA PHE A 92 17.68 29.58 6.99
C PHE A 92 18.36 29.40 5.65
N THR A 93 19.65 29.08 5.67
CA THR A 93 20.38 28.77 4.45
C THR A 93 20.02 27.37 3.96
N PHE A 94 20.01 27.20 2.64
CA PHE A 94 19.81 25.89 2.01
C PHE A 94 20.85 25.66 0.91
N SER A 95 21.08 24.38 0.62
CA SER A 95 21.95 23.93 -0.47
C SER A 95 21.48 22.55 -0.94
N ARG A 96 21.32 22.35 -2.25
CA ARG A 96 21.01 21.04 -2.85
C ARG A 96 21.80 20.82 -4.14
N LYS A 97 22.13 19.56 -4.41
CA LYS A 97 22.87 19.16 -5.61
C LYS A 97 22.16 18.03 -6.34
N TYR A 98 22.24 18.06 -7.66
CA TYR A 98 21.80 16.99 -8.56
C TYR A 98 22.80 16.85 -9.70
N ILE A 99 22.84 15.68 -10.32
CA ILE A 99 23.59 15.46 -11.56
C ILE A 99 22.60 15.34 -12.70
N TRP A 100 22.74 16.21 -13.70
CA TRP A 100 21.98 16.18 -14.94
C TRP A 100 22.83 15.53 -16.01
N ARG A 101 22.29 14.52 -16.69
CA ARG A 101 23.02 13.72 -17.65
C ARG A 101 22.26 13.65 -18.97
N LEU A 102 22.96 13.95 -20.06
CA LEU A 102 22.47 13.78 -21.42
C LEU A 102 22.95 12.42 -21.95
N GLN A 103 22.04 11.65 -22.54
CA GLN A 103 22.33 10.38 -23.21
C GLN A 103 21.62 10.32 -24.56
N ALA A 104 22.30 9.86 -25.60
CA ALA A 104 21.74 9.50 -26.89
C ALA A 104 21.45 7.98 -26.93
N THR A 105 20.25 7.61 -27.38
CA THR A 105 19.84 6.21 -27.60
C THR A 105 18.88 6.14 -28.80
N ASP A 106 19.16 5.27 -29.78
CA ASP A 106 18.29 4.99 -30.94
C ASP A 106 17.68 6.25 -31.61
N ASN A 107 18.53 7.24 -31.91
CA ASN A 107 18.17 8.55 -32.49
C ASN A 107 17.34 9.50 -31.60
N THR A 108 17.27 9.24 -30.29
CA THR A 108 16.65 10.14 -29.31
C THR A 108 17.68 10.61 -28.28
N HIS A 109 17.50 11.80 -27.74
CA HIS A 109 18.27 12.27 -26.58
C HIS A 109 17.36 12.20 -25.35
N THR A 110 17.92 11.84 -24.20
CA THR A 110 17.23 11.86 -22.90
C THR A 110 18.06 12.67 -21.92
N ILE A 111 17.40 13.54 -21.15
CA ILE A 111 17.99 14.16 -19.97
C ILE A 111 17.53 13.35 -18.76
N SER A 112 18.46 12.94 -17.91
CA SER A 112 18.18 12.26 -16.65
C SER A 112 18.75 13.05 -15.47
N VAL A 113 18.01 13.09 -14.37
CA VAL A 113 18.38 13.79 -13.15
C VAL A 113 18.65 12.75 -12.07
N TRP A 114 19.79 12.90 -11.38
CA TRP A 114 20.30 11.94 -10.41
C TRP A 114 20.56 12.64 -9.08
N PHE A 115 20.28 11.96 -7.99
CA PHE A 115 20.71 12.41 -6.67
C PHE A 115 22.23 12.30 -6.54
N THR A 116 22.83 13.23 -5.80
CA THR A 116 24.25 13.15 -5.41
C THR A 116 24.38 12.49 -4.04
N LYS A 117 25.44 11.71 -3.82
CA LYS A 117 25.72 11.17 -2.48
C LYS A 117 25.94 12.32 -1.50
N PRO A 118 25.38 12.25 -0.28
CA PRO A 118 25.50 13.31 0.71
C PRO A 118 26.94 13.79 0.91
N GLY A 119 27.16 15.09 0.78
CA GLY A 119 28.49 15.72 0.95
C GLY A 119 29.46 15.54 -0.22
N THR A 120 29.03 14.96 -1.35
CA THR A 120 29.87 14.73 -2.53
C THR A 120 29.24 15.28 -3.80
N ASP A 121 30.02 15.27 -4.90
CA ASP A 121 29.56 15.61 -6.24
C ASP A 121 29.41 14.35 -7.13
N THR A 122 29.15 13.19 -6.51
CA THR A 122 29.06 11.89 -7.21
C THR A 122 27.64 11.35 -7.24
N ILE A 123 27.29 10.62 -8.30
CA ILE A 123 25.97 10.00 -8.47
C ILE A 123 25.68 9.02 -7.33
N ASP A 124 24.45 9.06 -6.82
CA ASP A 124 23.87 8.09 -5.90
C ASP A 124 22.88 7.16 -6.65
N TYR A 125 21.64 7.60 -6.81
CA TYR A 125 20.60 6.90 -7.56
C TYR A 125 19.78 7.84 -8.45
N LEU A 126 19.09 7.27 -9.43
CA LEU A 126 18.27 8.01 -10.38
C LEU A 126 17.11 8.69 -9.64
N PHE A 127 16.93 10.00 -9.87
CA PHE A 127 15.71 10.68 -9.49
C PHE A 127 14.64 10.39 -10.54
N HIS A 128 14.74 10.99 -11.73
CA HIS A 128 13.85 10.69 -12.85
C HIS A 128 14.48 11.02 -14.20
N LYS A 129 13.81 10.61 -15.28
CA LYS A 129 14.10 11.04 -16.66
C LYS A 129 13.13 12.15 -17.07
N ILE A 130 13.62 13.13 -17.81
CA ILE A 130 12.79 14.20 -18.38
C ILE A 130 12.30 13.71 -19.74
N ASP A 131 11.04 13.31 -19.78
CA ASP A 131 10.32 12.93 -20.98
C ASP A 131 9.79 14.19 -21.67
N VAL A 132 10.15 14.39 -22.93
CA VAL A 132 9.69 15.51 -23.77
C VAL A 132 8.80 14.94 -24.87
N PRO A 133 7.46 15.12 -24.80
CA PRO A 133 6.52 14.51 -25.74
C PRO A 133 6.75 14.95 -27.19
N SER A 134 6.48 14.04 -28.13
CA SER A 134 6.62 14.33 -29.54
C SER A 134 5.40 15.07 -30.14
N ASP A 135 5.66 16.23 -30.76
CA ASP A 135 4.91 16.88 -31.87
C ASP A 135 3.88 18.00 -31.60
N HIS A 136 3.59 18.43 -30.36
CA HIS A 136 2.54 19.44 -30.14
C HIS A 136 2.85 20.69 -29.29
N ASN A 137 4.03 20.84 -28.69
CA ASN A 137 4.27 21.86 -27.66
C ASN A 137 5.26 22.99 -28.00
N ILE A 138 5.63 23.18 -29.28
CA ILE A 138 6.41 24.36 -29.71
C ILE A 138 5.43 25.43 -30.21
N GLY A 139 4.96 26.29 -29.30
CA GLY A 139 4.09 27.43 -29.63
C GLY A 139 4.88 28.75 -29.73
N PRO A 140 4.68 29.58 -30.77
CA PRO A 140 5.19 30.95 -30.79
C PRO A 140 4.36 31.85 -29.87
N THR A 141 4.99 32.65 -29.01
CA THR A 141 4.28 33.52 -28.05
C THR A 141 4.27 35.01 -28.42
N SER A 142 5.04 35.51 -29.41
CA SER A 142 4.89 36.88 -29.93
C SER A 142 5.57 37.12 -31.29
N THR A 143 5.22 38.22 -31.97
CA THR A 143 5.65 38.54 -33.36
C THR A 143 6.98 39.29 -33.51
N ASP A 144 7.63 39.73 -32.42
CA ASP A 144 8.88 40.52 -32.50
C ASP A 144 10.13 39.81 -31.96
N THR A 145 9.98 38.66 -31.31
CA THR A 145 11.08 37.75 -30.95
C THR A 145 10.58 36.31 -31.03
N MET A 146 11.26 35.44 -31.79
CA MET A 146 10.90 34.01 -31.83
C MET A 146 11.27 33.36 -30.49
N THR A 147 10.30 33.37 -29.59
CA THR A 147 10.33 32.71 -28.29
C THR A 147 9.75 31.31 -28.47
N MET A 148 10.49 30.30 -28.03
CA MET A 148 10.09 28.88 -28.09
C MET A 148 10.05 28.33 -26.67
N THR A 149 8.99 27.61 -26.33
CA THR A 149 8.91 26.86 -25.06
C THR A 149 9.00 25.35 -25.33
N ILE A 150 9.76 24.63 -24.51
CA ILE A 150 9.81 23.17 -24.50
C ILE A 150 9.29 22.70 -23.15
N HIS A 151 8.31 21.80 -23.19
CA HIS A 151 7.74 21.20 -21.99
C HIS A 151 8.30 19.78 -21.81
N GLY A 152 8.71 19.46 -20.58
CA GLY A 152 9.14 18.13 -20.18
C GLY A 152 8.43 17.71 -18.89
N ALA A 153 8.38 16.41 -18.64
CA ALA A 153 7.84 15.85 -17.41
C ALA A 153 8.68 14.66 -16.94
N GLY A 154 8.62 14.33 -15.67
CA GLY A 154 9.28 13.17 -15.09
C GLY A 154 8.64 12.78 -13.77
N GLY A 155 8.80 11.53 -13.36
CA GLY A 155 8.20 11.00 -12.15
C GLY A 155 9.17 10.16 -11.34
N HIS A 156 9.06 10.22 -10.01
CA HIS A 156 9.84 9.38 -9.10
C HIS A 156 8.98 8.96 -7.91
N LEU A 157 8.91 7.66 -7.64
CA LEU A 157 8.33 7.15 -6.40
C LEU A 157 9.40 7.18 -5.30
N CYS A 158 9.21 8.01 -4.28
CA CYS A 158 10.08 8.08 -3.12
C CYS A 158 9.34 7.53 -1.90
N VAL A 159 9.68 6.30 -1.50
CA VAL A 159 9.10 5.58 -0.36
C VAL A 159 7.57 5.42 -0.49
N GLU A 160 6.78 6.42 -0.06
CA GLU A 160 5.31 6.42 -0.04
C GLU A 160 4.70 7.46 -1.00
N ASP A 161 5.48 8.41 -1.51
CA ASP A 161 4.98 9.54 -2.30
C ASP A 161 5.47 9.50 -3.75
N PHE A 162 4.57 9.80 -4.68
CA PHE A 162 4.94 10.03 -6.07
C PHE A 162 5.25 11.51 -6.30
N TYR A 163 6.50 11.77 -6.68
CA TYR A 163 6.97 13.09 -7.07
C TYR A 163 6.75 13.25 -8.57
N SER A 164 5.73 14.02 -8.95
CA SER A 164 5.55 14.50 -10.31
C SER A 164 6.42 15.73 -10.52
N SER A 165 7.22 15.74 -11.59
CA SER A 165 8.08 16.87 -11.95
C SER A 165 7.69 17.36 -13.34
N SER A 166 7.50 18.65 -13.50
CA SER A 166 7.29 19.29 -14.81
C SER A 166 8.33 20.38 -15.04
N TYR A 167 8.68 20.55 -16.32
CA TYR A 167 9.75 21.41 -16.79
C TYR A 167 9.22 22.28 -17.93
N GLU A 168 9.54 23.57 -17.89
CA GLU A 168 9.33 24.49 -19.00
C GLU A 168 10.65 25.18 -19.31
N PHE A 169 11.17 25.00 -20.52
CA PHE A 169 12.39 25.64 -20.99
C PHE A 169 12.03 26.72 -22.00
N HIS A 170 12.31 27.98 -21.68
CA HIS A 170 12.05 29.11 -22.56
C HIS A 170 13.32 29.52 -23.30
N LEU A 171 13.28 29.46 -24.62
CA LEU A 171 14.40 29.73 -25.51
C LEU A 171 14.15 31.03 -26.27
N ASN A 172 15.21 31.83 -26.41
CA ASN A 172 15.23 32.99 -27.28
C ASN A 172 16.03 32.68 -28.54
N GLN A 173 15.50 33.07 -29.71
CA GLN A 173 16.23 33.03 -30.97
C GLN A 173 16.37 34.45 -31.54
N ASN A 174 17.62 34.88 -31.73
CA ASN A 174 17.94 36.14 -32.41
C ASN A 174 17.94 35.92 -33.93
N GLU A 175 17.52 36.91 -34.72
CA GLU A 175 17.48 36.82 -36.19
C GLU A 175 18.84 36.48 -36.83
N THR A 176 19.95 36.70 -36.13
CA THR A 176 21.32 36.47 -36.60
C THR A 176 21.95 35.17 -36.10
N ASP A 177 21.34 34.45 -35.14
CA ASP A 177 21.89 33.23 -34.55
C ASP A 177 21.00 32.01 -34.90
N ALA A 178 21.60 31.00 -35.54
CA ALA A 178 20.83 29.86 -36.05
C ALA A 178 20.32 28.91 -34.95
N THR A 179 20.89 28.99 -33.73
CA THR A 179 20.58 28.07 -32.62
C THR A 179 19.88 28.81 -31.47
N PRO A 180 18.65 28.40 -31.07
CA PRO A 180 17.97 28.98 -29.91
C PRO A 180 18.78 28.77 -28.63
N ARG A 181 18.83 29.78 -27.74
CA ARG A 181 19.51 29.69 -26.43
C ARG A 181 18.52 29.78 -25.29
N LEU A 182 18.75 29.01 -24.23
CA LEU A 182 17.89 29.02 -23.04
C LEU A 182 17.98 30.40 -22.36
N ALA A 183 16.82 31.02 -22.13
CA ALA A 183 16.68 32.31 -21.48
C ALA A 183 16.19 32.16 -20.03
N SER A 184 15.30 31.20 -19.78
CA SER A 184 14.85 30.81 -18.45
C SER A 184 14.32 29.39 -18.47
N PHE A 185 14.22 28.77 -17.30
CA PHE A 185 13.50 27.53 -17.15
C PHE A 185 12.73 27.52 -15.82
N THR A 186 11.59 26.83 -15.83
CA THR A 186 10.76 26.59 -14.67
C THR A 186 10.77 25.10 -14.37
N THR A 187 10.87 24.75 -13.10
CA THR A 187 10.68 23.38 -12.63
C THR A 187 9.66 23.37 -11.51
N THR A 188 8.64 22.55 -11.66
CA THR A 188 7.60 22.33 -10.64
C THR A 188 7.73 20.89 -10.17
N HIS A 189 7.89 20.69 -8.87
CA HIS A 189 7.80 19.38 -8.25
C HIS A 189 6.54 19.33 -7.39
N GLU A 190 5.60 18.48 -7.77
CA GLU A 190 4.38 18.21 -7.04
C GLU A 190 4.49 16.84 -6.40
N MET A 191 4.50 16.83 -5.07
CA MET A 191 4.24 15.61 -4.31
C MET A 191 2.74 15.49 -4.21
N THR A 192 2.17 14.60 -5.01
CA THR A 192 0.75 14.27 -4.88
C THR A 192 0.67 12.97 -4.11
N SER A 193 0.23 13.03 -2.86
CA SER A 193 -0.56 11.91 -2.36
C SER A 193 -1.85 11.98 -3.18
N ILE A 194 -1.92 11.26 -4.31
CA ILE A 194 -3.20 11.06 -4.99
C ILE A 194 -3.99 10.11 -4.07
N SER A 195 -4.48 10.64 -2.95
CA SER A 195 -5.51 10.01 -2.15
C SER A 195 -6.83 10.36 -2.83
N ILE A 196 -7.16 9.61 -3.87
CA ILE A 196 -8.54 9.62 -4.36
C ILE A 196 -9.36 8.96 -3.24
N GLU A 197 -9.90 9.75 -2.33
CA GLU A 197 -10.86 9.24 -1.36
C GLU A 197 -12.19 8.97 -2.06
N LEU A 198 -12.70 7.75 -1.91
CA LEU A 198 -14.03 7.39 -2.38
C LEU A 198 -15.02 7.51 -1.24
N ASP A 199 -15.94 8.45 -1.38
CA ASP A 199 -17.03 8.61 -0.42
C ASP A 199 -17.84 7.32 -0.30
N LEU A 200 -18.05 6.86 0.94
CA LEU A 200 -18.99 5.78 1.22
C LEU A 200 -20.43 6.30 1.01
N PRO A 201 -21.34 5.52 0.41
CA PRO A 201 -22.75 5.89 0.32
C PRO A 201 -23.45 5.73 1.68
N GLU A 202 -24.58 6.38 1.90
CA GLU A 202 -25.49 6.01 2.99
C GLU A 202 -26.22 4.70 2.68
N PRO A 203 -26.50 3.83 3.67
CA PRO A 203 -26.26 3.99 5.11
C PRO A 203 -24.82 3.68 5.56
N PHE A 204 -23.92 3.27 4.66
CA PHE A 204 -22.58 2.81 5.03
C PHE A 204 -21.71 3.93 5.66
N ALA A 205 -21.82 5.15 5.15
CA ALA A 205 -21.03 6.29 5.61
C ALA A 205 -21.29 6.65 7.08
N SER A 206 -22.54 6.50 7.54
CA SER A 206 -22.96 6.83 8.90
C SER A 206 -22.68 5.75 9.94
N ILE A 207 -22.18 4.56 9.55
CA ILE A 207 -21.83 3.52 10.51
C ILE A 207 -20.56 3.93 11.29
N PRO A 208 -20.61 4.04 12.63
CA PRO A 208 -19.47 4.49 13.41
C PRO A 208 -18.23 3.63 13.20
N ARG A 209 -17.08 4.29 13.09
CA ARG A 209 -15.75 3.68 12.97
C ARG A 209 -14.79 4.34 13.94
N HIS A 210 -13.97 3.53 14.60
CA HIS A 210 -12.83 3.97 15.39
C HIS A 210 -11.54 3.60 14.65
N GLU A 211 -10.68 4.57 14.38
CA GLU A 211 -9.43 4.32 13.64
C GLU A 211 -8.42 3.57 14.51
N LEU A 212 -8.02 2.38 14.07
CA LEU A 212 -7.03 1.53 14.74
C LEU A 212 -5.83 1.21 13.83
N THR A 213 -5.90 1.64 12.58
CA THR A 213 -4.88 1.48 11.54
C THR A 213 -4.11 2.78 11.31
N PHE A 214 -2.98 2.72 10.62
CA PHE A 214 -2.24 3.93 10.20
C PHE A 214 -2.94 4.73 9.10
N GLY A 215 -3.97 4.14 8.47
CA GLY A 215 -4.62 4.64 7.27
C GLY A 215 -4.82 3.49 6.27
N PRO A 216 -5.00 3.81 4.98
CA PRO A 216 -5.04 2.79 3.93
C PRO A 216 -3.80 1.89 3.94
N SER A 217 -3.99 0.57 3.93
CA SER A 217 -2.85 -0.34 3.89
C SER A 217 -2.15 -0.28 2.53
N PRO A 218 -0.81 -0.36 2.47
CA PRO A 218 -0.10 -0.15 1.21
C PRO A 218 -0.33 -1.31 0.23
N ILE A 219 -0.30 -0.98 -1.06
CA ILE A 219 -0.25 -1.93 -2.18
C ILE A 219 1.12 -1.79 -2.82
N HIS A 220 1.77 -2.91 -3.11
CA HIS A 220 3.04 -2.94 -3.85
C HIS A 220 3.07 -4.13 -4.81
N SER A 221 3.86 -4.02 -5.87
CA SER A 221 4.06 -5.11 -6.83
C SER A 221 4.97 -6.19 -6.23
N LEU A 222 4.79 -7.43 -6.69
CA LEU A 222 5.61 -8.60 -6.42
C LEU A 222 6.25 -9.09 -7.74
N PRO A 223 7.19 -8.32 -8.31
CA PRO A 223 7.73 -8.58 -9.64
C PRO A 223 8.53 -9.88 -9.73
N ARG A 224 9.25 -10.29 -8.68
CA ARG A 224 10.04 -11.54 -8.68
C ARG A 224 9.14 -12.77 -8.55
N ILE A 225 8.02 -12.67 -7.83
CA ILE A 225 6.99 -13.72 -7.84
C ILE A 225 6.35 -13.80 -9.24
N SER A 226 6.00 -12.66 -9.84
CA SER A 226 5.42 -12.62 -11.19
C SER A 226 6.36 -13.28 -12.22
N GLN A 227 7.64 -12.92 -12.17
CA GLN A 227 8.69 -13.48 -13.03
C GLN A 227 8.87 -14.98 -12.82
N ALA A 228 8.93 -15.44 -11.56
CA ALA A 228 9.09 -16.85 -11.27
C ALA A 228 7.88 -17.71 -11.69
N LEU A 229 6.73 -17.08 -11.92
CA LEU A 229 5.52 -17.71 -12.47
C LEU A 229 5.34 -17.49 -13.99
N GLY A 230 6.33 -16.86 -14.64
CA GLY A 230 6.43 -16.75 -16.09
C GLY A 230 5.95 -15.42 -16.70
N ASP A 231 5.81 -14.35 -15.90
CA ASP A 231 5.48 -12.98 -16.34
C ASP A 231 4.18 -12.84 -17.16
N LYS A 232 3.26 -13.80 -16.99
CA LYS A 232 1.95 -13.77 -17.64
C LYS A 232 0.88 -13.06 -16.82
N VAL A 233 1.09 -12.93 -15.52
CA VAL A 233 0.14 -12.35 -14.56
C VAL A 233 0.91 -11.37 -13.69
N ALA A 234 0.40 -10.14 -13.57
CA ALA A 234 1.00 -9.13 -12.70
C ALA A 234 0.48 -9.32 -11.28
N ILE A 235 1.37 -9.61 -10.33
CA ILE A 235 0.98 -9.92 -8.94
C ILE A 235 1.37 -8.76 -8.04
N TYR A 236 0.41 -8.34 -7.23
CA TYR A 236 0.54 -7.30 -6.22
C TYR A 236 0.09 -7.85 -4.86
N ALA A 237 0.53 -7.22 -3.78
CA ALA A 237 0.03 -7.52 -2.45
C ALA A 237 -0.42 -6.26 -1.72
N LYS A 238 -1.64 -6.34 -1.14
CA LYS A 238 -2.17 -5.34 -0.20
C LYS A 238 -1.85 -5.77 1.23
N ARG A 239 -1.13 -4.91 1.95
CA ARG A 239 -0.43 -5.24 3.20
C ARG A 239 -1.27 -4.99 4.44
N GLU A 240 -2.33 -5.77 4.62
CA GLU A 240 -3.08 -5.74 5.88
C GLU A 240 -2.23 -6.21 7.07
N ASP A 241 -1.16 -6.95 6.83
CA ASP A 241 -0.19 -7.40 7.81
C ASP A 241 0.62 -6.28 8.49
N VAL A 242 0.69 -5.09 7.89
CA VAL A 242 1.40 -3.92 8.45
C VAL A 242 0.47 -2.72 8.65
N ASN A 243 -0.83 -2.96 8.78
CA ASN A 243 -1.83 -1.90 8.84
C ASN A 243 -1.84 -1.08 10.14
N SER A 244 -1.13 -1.48 11.20
CA SER A 244 -1.25 -0.87 12.52
C SER A 244 -0.02 -1.11 13.41
N GLY A 245 0.28 -0.11 14.25
CA GLY A 245 1.27 -0.21 15.33
C GLY A 245 0.76 -0.97 16.57
N ILE A 246 -0.52 -1.34 16.61
CA ILE A 246 -1.11 -2.09 17.73
C ILE A 246 -0.73 -3.56 17.60
N ALA A 247 0.34 -3.95 18.30
CA ALA A 247 0.81 -5.33 18.40
C ALA A 247 0.91 -6.02 17.03
N PHE A 248 1.54 -5.37 16.05
CA PHE A 248 1.71 -5.84 14.66
C PHE A 248 0.45 -5.92 13.79
N GLY A 249 -0.71 -5.42 14.25
CA GLY A 249 -1.88 -5.27 13.39
C GLY A 249 -2.37 -6.56 12.71
N GLY A 250 -2.88 -6.43 11.49
CA GLY A 250 -3.47 -7.51 10.71
C GLY A 250 -4.94 -7.27 10.39
N ASN A 251 -5.53 -8.21 9.66
CA ASN A 251 -6.92 -8.07 9.20
C ASN A 251 -7.96 -7.98 10.33
N LYS A 252 -7.68 -8.47 11.54
CA LYS A 252 -8.67 -8.44 12.64
C LYS A 252 -8.75 -7.03 13.24
N THR A 253 -7.65 -6.26 13.25
CA THR A 253 -7.63 -4.85 13.65
C THR A 253 -8.58 -4.03 12.78
N ARG A 254 -8.58 -4.24 11.46
CA ARG A 254 -9.54 -3.60 10.54
C ARG A 254 -11.01 -3.93 10.86
N LYS A 255 -11.30 -5.17 11.25
CA LYS A 255 -12.66 -5.54 11.69
C LYS A 255 -13.04 -4.83 12.98
N LEU A 256 -12.10 -4.77 13.93
CA LEU A 256 -12.32 -4.16 15.24
C LEU A 256 -12.61 -2.65 15.16
N GLU A 257 -12.20 -1.95 14.10
CA GLU A 257 -12.54 -0.54 13.88
C GLU A 257 -14.07 -0.29 13.92
N TYR A 258 -14.89 -1.28 13.57
CA TYR A 258 -16.35 -1.17 13.60
C TYR A 258 -17.00 -1.77 14.85
N LEU A 259 -16.33 -2.69 15.55
CA LEU A 259 -16.85 -3.28 16.79
C LEU A 259 -16.57 -2.40 18.01
N VAL A 260 -15.42 -1.72 18.02
CA VAL A 260 -15.02 -0.85 19.14
C VAL A 260 -16.00 0.28 19.41
N PRO A 261 -16.50 1.04 18.41
CA PRO A 261 -17.51 2.07 18.66
C PRO A 261 -18.74 1.55 19.39
N ASP A 262 -19.21 0.36 19.03
CA ASP A 262 -20.38 -0.28 19.65
C ASP A 262 -20.08 -0.71 21.10
N ALA A 263 -18.90 -1.29 21.36
CA ALA A 263 -18.45 -1.62 22.71
C ALA A 263 -18.37 -0.38 23.62
N LEU A 264 -17.82 0.72 23.11
CA LEU A 264 -17.68 1.99 23.84
C LEU A 264 -19.04 2.65 24.07
N ALA A 265 -19.92 2.68 23.07
CA ALA A 265 -21.28 3.21 23.20
C ALA A 265 -22.10 2.43 24.25
N GLN A 266 -21.86 1.13 24.35
CA GLN A 266 -22.43 0.29 25.40
C GLN A 266 -21.73 0.44 26.75
N ASN A 267 -20.70 1.27 26.89
CA ASN A 267 -19.91 1.44 28.13
C ASN A 267 -19.30 0.12 28.65
N CYS A 268 -18.91 -0.79 27.76
CA CYS A 268 -18.23 -2.03 28.14
C CYS A 268 -16.85 -1.72 28.75
N ASP A 269 -16.44 -2.51 29.76
CA ASP A 269 -15.14 -2.36 30.43
C ASP A 269 -14.14 -3.46 30.04
N THR A 270 -14.63 -4.52 29.40
CA THR A 270 -13.87 -5.74 29.11
C THR A 270 -14.20 -6.26 27.72
N LEU A 271 -13.19 -6.45 26.86
CA LEU A 271 -13.35 -7.20 25.62
C LEU A 271 -13.17 -8.70 25.91
N VAL A 272 -14.14 -9.53 25.53
CA VAL A 272 -14.06 -10.99 25.68
C VAL A 272 -14.04 -11.67 24.32
N SER A 273 -13.06 -12.54 24.09
CA SER A 273 -12.91 -13.21 22.79
C SER A 273 -12.25 -14.58 22.88
N ILE A 274 -12.16 -15.27 21.74
CA ILE A 274 -11.74 -16.66 21.63
C ILE A 274 -10.87 -16.92 20.40
N GLY A 275 -9.98 -17.90 20.49
CA GLY A 275 -9.25 -18.45 19.35
C GLY A 275 -8.44 -19.70 19.69
N GLY A 276 -7.71 -20.23 18.73
CA GLY A 276 -6.66 -21.22 19.01
C GLY A 276 -5.50 -20.62 19.83
N PHE A 277 -4.58 -21.45 20.35
CA PHE A 277 -3.41 -20.98 21.11
C PHE A 277 -2.61 -19.89 20.36
N GLN A 278 -2.34 -20.09 19.07
CA GLN A 278 -1.64 -19.10 18.23
C GLN A 278 -2.57 -18.10 17.54
N SER A 279 -3.74 -17.82 18.10
CA SER A 279 -4.73 -16.94 17.47
C SER A 279 -4.23 -15.51 17.29
N ASN A 280 -4.10 -15.12 16.01
CA ASN A 280 -3.90 -13.72 15.62
C ASN A 280 -5.03 -12.81 16.13
N HIS A 281 -6.25 -13.35 16.20
CA HIS A 281 -7.43 -12.58 16.60
C HIS A 281 -7.37 -12.17 18.07
N THR A 282 -7.09 -13.11 18.97
CA THR A 282 -7.03 -12.81 20.41
C THR A 282 -5.88 -11.86 20.74
N ARG A 283 -4.76 -11.96 20.01
CA ARG A 283 -3.65 -11.00 20.12
C ARG A 283 -4.07 -9.59 19.71
N GLN A 284 -4.80 -9.44 18.61
CA GLN A 284 -5.30 -8.14 18.16
C GLN A 284 -6.39 -7.58 19.10
N VAL A 285 -7.28 -8.43 19.65
CA VAL A 285 -8.25 -8.01 20.69
C VAL A 285 -7.55 -7.51 21.94
N ALA A 286 -6.52 -8.23 22.42
CA ALA A 286 -5.72 -7.79 23.57
C ALA A 286 -5.03 -6.45 23.32
N GLY A 287 -4.44 -6.26 22.14
CA GLY A 287 -3.78 -5.01 21.78
C GLY A 287 -4.74 -3.83 21.71
N VAL A 288 -5.91 -4.01 21.12
CA VAL A 288 -6.95 -2.98 21.06
C VAL A 288 -7.49 -2.66 22.46
N ALA A 289 -7.74 -3.67 23.30
CA ALA A 289 -8.16 -3.45 24.67
C ALA A 289 -7.13 -2.62 25.45
N ALA A 290 -5.85 -3.00 25.39
CA ALA A 290 -4.76 -2.28 26.04
C ALA A 290 -4.66 -0.82 25.54
N LYS A 291 -4.75 -0.59 24.23
CA LYS A 291 -4.72 0.74 23.62
C LYS A 291 -5.85 1.65 24.11
N LEU A 292 -7.03 1.09 24.35
CA LEU A 292 -8.24 1.81 24.77
C LEU A 292 -8.43 1.86 26.29
N GLY A 293 -7.52 1.26 27.07
CA GLY A 293 -7.67 1.16 28.53
C GLY A 293 -8.79 0.21 28.99
N LEU A 294 -9.21 -0.71 28.13
CA LEU A 294 -10.18 -1.78 28.46
C LEU A 294 -9.44 -3.02 28.96
N LYS A 295 -10.13 -3.86 29.73
CA LYS A 295 -9.63 -5.21 30.07
C LYS A 295 -9.78 -6.12 28.85
N ALA A 296 -8.93 -7.13 28.74
CA ALA A 296 -9.11 -8.23 27.80
C ALA A 296 -9.19 -9.55 28.56
N LYS A 297 -10.22 -10.37 28.28
CA LYS A 297 -10.25 -11.77 28.71
C LYS A 297 -10.43 -12.69 27.51
N LEU A 298 -9.57 -13.70 27.42
CA LEU A 298 -9.42 -14.50 26.22
C LEU A 298 -9.52 -15.98 26.58
N VAL A 299 -10.37 -16.71 25.85
CA VAL A 299 -10.29 -18.18 25.80
C VAL A 299 -9.36 -18.56 24.66
N GLN A 300 -8.37 -19.39 24.93
CA GLN A 300 -7.51 -19.96 23.92
C GLN A 300 -7.59 -21.48 23.97
N GLU A 301 -8.11 -22.06 22.88
CA GLU A 301 -8.43 -23.48 22.76
C GLU A 301 -7.35 -24.25 21.97
N LYS A 302 -7.21 -25.55 22.21
CA LYS A 302 -6.27 -26.42 21.47
C LYS A 302 -6.84 -26.84 20.11
N TRP A 303 -7.03 -25.87 19.22
CA TRP A 303 -7.61 -26.08 17.88
C TRP A 303 -6.74 -26.89 16.93
N VAL A 304 -5.43 -26.89 17.14
CA VAL A 304 -4.47 -27.54 16.25
C VAL A 304 -3.80 -28.68 17.00
N PRO A 305 -3.75 -29.90 16.44
CA PRO A 305 -2.98 -31.00 17.01
C PRO A 305 -1.50 -30.84 16.65
N HIS A 306 -0.88 -29.74 17.09
CA HIS A 306 0.54 -29.46 16.89
C HIS A 306 1.26 -29.53 18.24
N GLU A 307 2.43 -30.17 18.24
CA GLU A 307 3.30 -30.31 19.40
C GLU A 307 4.62 -29.61 19.12
N ASP A 308 4.73 -28.37 19.62
CA ASP A 308 5.95 -27.59 19.68
C ASP A 308 6.14 -27.14 21.13
N VAL A 309 7.37 -27.18 21.64
CA VAL A 309 7.69 -26.85 23.05
C VAL A 309 7.27 -25.43 23.45
N GLY A 310 7.21 -24.54 22.47
CA GLY A 310 6.81 -23.15 22.57
C GLY A 310 5.37 -22.87 22.13
N TYR A 311 4.59 -23.85 21.67
CA TYR A 311 3.29 -23.61 21.02
C TYR A 311 2.31 -22.75 21.85
N ASP A 312 2.36 -22.89 23.18
CA ASP A 312 1.54 -22.15 24.15
C ASP A 312 2.31 -21.03 24.89
N LYS A 313 3.52 -20.65 24.43
CA LYS A 313 4.43 -19.72 25.11
C LYS A 313 4.97 -18.61 24.23
N VAL A 314 5.21 -18.86 22.94
CA VAL A 314 5.83 -17.91 22.01
C VAL A 314 4.80 -17.33 21.04
N GLY A 315 5.18 -16.32 20.25
CA GLY A 315 4.32 -15.79 19.19
C GLY A 315 3.09 -15.04 19.72
N ASN A 316 1.90 -15.31 19.18
CA ASN A 316 0.71 -14.51 19.44
C ASN A 316 0.27 -14.52 20.92
N ILE A 317 0.27 -15.70 21.56
CA ILE A 317 -0.13 -15.84 22.97
C ILE A 317 0.81 -15.10 23.91
N GLN A 318 2.10 -15.05 23.60
CA GLN A 318 3.09 -14.31 24.35
C GLN A 318 2.71 -12.83 24.42
N LEU A 319 2.37 -12.23 23.28
CA LEU A 319 1.98 -10.83 23.20
C LEU A 319 0.66 -10.56 23.93
N SER A 320 -0.33 -11.44 23.82
CA SER A 320 -1.58 -11.32 24.60
C SER A 320 -1.31 -11.22 26.10
N ARG A 321 -0.40 -12.04 26.65
CA ARG A 321 -0.01 -12.00 28.06
C ARG A 321 0.77 -10.74 28.42
N LEU A 322 1.71 -10.30 27.58
CA LEU A 322 2.48 -9.07 27.79
C LEU A 322 1.60 -7.81 27.81
N MET A 323 0.49 -7.83 27.05
CA MET A 323 -0.52 -6.77 27.06
C MET A 323 -1.54 -6.92 28.21
N ASN A 324 -1.23 -7.75 29.21
CA ASN A 324 -2.01 -7.96 30.42
C ASN A 324 -3.44 -8.47 30.17
N ALA A 325 -3.65 -9.26 29.11
CA ALA A 325 -4.91 -9.98 28.94
C ALA A 325 -5.00 -11.19 29.88
N ASP A 326 -6.18 -11.46 30.45
CA ASP A 326 -6.51 -12.70 31.17
C ASP A 326 -6.68 -13.83 30.13
N VAL A 327 -5.58 -14.52 29.83
CA VAL A 327 -5.55 -15.63 28.85
C VAL A 327 -5.80 -16.96 29.56
N ARG A 328 -6.84 -17.67 29.13
CA ARG A 328 -7.22 -18.98 29.66
C ARG A 328 -7.07 -20.05 28.61
N LEU A 329 -6.20 -21.01 28.90
CA LEU A 329 -6.03 -22.18 28.05
C LEU A 329 -7.15 -23.18 28.32
N ASP A 330 -7.71 -23.73 27.25
CA ASP A 330 -8.74 -24.75 27.28
C ASP A 330 -8.40 -25.88 26.29
N ALA A 331 -8.78 -27.12 26.62
CA ALA A 331 -8.45 -28.29 25.82
C ALA A 331 -9.41 -28.54 24.64
N SER A 332 -10.47 -27.73 24.50
CA SER A 332 -11.47 -27.85 23.44
C SER A 332 -10.86 -27.75 22.03
N GLY A 333 -11.46 -28.47 21.08
CA GLY A 333 -11.00 -28.56 19.70
C GLY A 333 -11.56 -27.50 18.75
N PHE A 334 -11.07 -27.52 17.51
CA PHE A 334 -11.41 -26.55 16.47
C PHE A 334 -12.91 -26.51 16.14
N GLY A 335 -13.42 -25.30 15.93
CA GLY A 335 -14.73 -25.03 15.33
C GLY A 335 -14.89 -23.53 15.06
N ILE A 336 -15.70 -23.17 14.07
CA ILE A 336 -15.95 -21.78 13.65
C ILE A 336 -17.22 -21.18 14.26
N GLU A 337 -17.99 -22.00 14.96
CA GLU A 337 -19.24 -21.67 15.65
C GLU A 337 -19.02 -20.96 17.01
N HIS A 338 -20.10 -20.45 17.59
CA HIS A 338 -20.09 -19.93 18.95
C HIS A 338 -19.80 -21.05 19.97
N LYS A 339 -18.82 -20.82 20.85
CA LYS A 339 -18.35 -21.82 21.83
C LYS A 339 -18.89 -21.53 23.24
N GLN A 340 -19.20 -22.59 23.98
CA GLN A 340 -19.64 -22.51 25.38
C GLN A 340 -18.55 -21.95 26.32
N THR A 341 -17.28 -22.22 26.04
CA THR A 341 -16.13 -21.72 26.80
C THR A 341 -16.11 -20.18 26.84
N LEU A 342 -16.35 -19.52 25.70
CA LEU A 342 -16.44 -18.06 25.66
C LEU A 342 -17.73 -17.54 26.34
N ALA A 343 -18.86 -18.24 26.19
CA ALA A 343 -20.10 -17.88 26.87
C ALA A 343 -19.93 -17.90 28.40
N GLN A 344 -19.27 -18.94 28.94
CA GLN A 344 -18.94 -19.04 30.36
C GLN A 344 -17.99 -17.92 30.82
N LEU A 345 -16.95 -17.61 30.04
CA LEU A 345 -16.06 -16.49 30.37
C LEU A 345 -16.81 -15.15 30.38
N THR A 346 -17.71 -14.95 29.42
CA THR A 346 -18.57 -13.76 29.34
C THR A 346 -19.45 -13.63 30.58
N GLN A 347 -20.14 -14.72 30.96
CA GLN A 347 -20.98 -14.74 32.17
C GLN A 347 -20.15 -14.45 33.43
N GLN A 348 -18.94 -15.01 33.51
CA GLN A 348 -18.07 -14.76 34.65
C GLN A 348 -17.61 -13.29 34.76
N VAL A 349 -17.50 -12.54 33.65
CA VAL A 349 -17.25 -11.09 33.72
C VAL A 349 -18.45 -10.38 34.34
N ILE A 350 -19.67 -10.76 33.93
CA ILE A 350 -20.93 -10.20 34.46
C ILE A 350 -21.06 -10.50 35.95
N ASP A 351 -20.83 -11.75 36.36
CA ASP A 351 -20.96 -12.18 37.75
C ASP A 351 -19.96 -11.46 38.69
N ASN A 352 -18.82 -11.02 38.15
CA ASN A 352 -17.82 -10.22 38.86
C ASN A 352 -18.07 -8.69 38.77
N GLY A 353 -19.25 -8.27 38.30
CA GLY A 353 -19.65 -6.86 38.20
C GLY A 353 -19.04 -6.09 37.02
N GLY A 354 -18.40 -6.77 36.06
CA GLY A 354 -17.89 -6.17 34.83
C GLY A 354 -18.95 -6.09 33.73
N LYS A 355 -18.62 -5.39 32.64
CA LYS A 355 -19.49 -5.27 31.46
C LYS A 355 -18.74 -5.76 30.22
N PRO A 356 -18.90 -7.04 29.85
CA PRO A 356 -18.18 -7.62 28.73
C PRO A 356 -18.74 -7.15 27.39
N TYR A 357 -17.87 -7.03 26.39
CA TYR A 357 -18.23 -6.96 24.98
C TYR A 357 -17.81 -8.26 24.29
N TYR A 358 -18.80 -9.02 23.83
CA TYR A 358 -18.59 -10.34 23.22
C TYR A 358 -18.08 -10.22 21.78
N ILE A 359 -16.91 -10.80 21.51
CA ILE A 359 -16.31 -10.82 20.17
C ILE A 359 -16.09 -12.27 19.74
N PRO A 360 -16.88 -12.80 18.77
CA PRO A 360 -16.77 -14.19 18.32
C PRO A 360 -15.45 -14.45 17.58
N ALA A 361 -15.14 -15.73 17.34
CA ALA A 361 -13.95 -16.15 16.62
C ALA A 361 -13.72 -15.33 15.33
N GLY A 362 -12.55 -14.70 15.25
CA GLY A 362 -12.13 -13.88 14.11
C GLY A 362 -12.99 -12.63 13.86
N ALA A 363 -13.78 -12.20 14.86
CA ALA A 363 -14.84 -11.17 14.77
C ALA A 363 -15.83 -11.41 13.63
N SER A 364 -16.03 -12.68 13.22
CA SER A 364 -16.72 -12.95 11.96
C SER A 364 -18.23 -13.05 12.07
N ASP A 365 -18.72 -13.92 12.95
CA ASP A 365 -20.17 -14.06 13.19
C ASP A 365 -20.70 -12.97 14.13
N HIS A 366 -20.35 -11.73 13.81
CA HIS A 366 -20.76 -10.52 14.51
C HIS A 366 -21.50 -9.61 13.54
N PRO A 367 -22.60 -8.94 13.94
CA PRO A 367 -23.36 -8.06 13.03
C PRO A 367 -22.52 -7.00 12.31
N LEU A 368 -21.41 -6.56 12.92
CA LEU A 368 -20.49 -5.54 12.39
C LEU A 368 -19.23 -6.15 11.74
N GLY A 369 -19.08 -7.47 11.75
CA GLY A 369 -17.82 -8.18 11.48
C GLY A 369 -17.31 -8.09 10.04
N GLY A 370 -18.20 -7.82 9.07
CA GLY A 370 -17.86 -7.67 7.65
C GLY A 370 -17.57 -6.23 7.22
N LEU A 371 -17.92 -5.23 8.03
CA LEU A 371 -17.88 -3.81 7.63
C LEU A 371 -16.47 -3.31 7.33
N GLY A 372 -15.48 -3.74 8.12
CA GLY A 372 -14.07 -3.37 7.91
C GLY A 372 -13.58 -3.72 6.51
N PHE A 373 -13.94 -4.91 6.01
CA PHE A 373 -13.54 -5.35 4.67
C PHE A 373 -14.49 -4.91 3.56
N ALA A 374 -15.72 -4.51 3.88
CA ALA A 374 -16.55 -3.75 2.94
C ALA A 374 -15.92 -2.38 2.63
N ARG A 375 -15.40 -1.68 3.66
CA ARG A 375 -14.68 -0.40 3.49
C ARG A 375 -13.35 -0.61 2.76
N TRP A 376 -12.66 -1.71 3.05
CA TRP A 376 -11.43 -2.09 2.35
C TRP A 376 -11.60 -2.17 0.83
N ALA A 377 -12.76 -2.58 0.32
CA ALA A 377 -13.01 -2.60 -1.12
C ALA A 377 -13.00 -1.18 -1.74
N PHE A 378 -13.56 -0.20 -1.03
CA PHE A 378 -13.50 1.22 -1.43
C PHE A 378 -12.07 1.75 -1.36
N GLU A 379 -11.31 1.35 -0.34
CA GLU A 379 -9.89 1.68 -0.22
C GLU A 379 -9.06 1.12 -1.37
N VAL A 380 -9.29 -0.14 -1.78
CA VAL A 380 -8.66 -0.72 -2.98
C VAL A 380 -9.04 0.07 -4.22
N ARG A 381 -10.32 0.43 -4.38
CA ARG A 381 -10.78 1.16 -5.57
C ARG A 381 -10.18 2.57 -5.65
N ALA A 382 -10.01 3.23 -4.50
CA ALA A 382 -9.30 4.50 -4.38
C ALA A 382 -7.84 4.37 -4.85
N GLN A 383 -7.14 3.34 -4.38
CA GLN A 383 -5.74 3.08 -4.74
C GLN A 383 -5.57 2.63 -6.20
N GLU A 384 -6.53 1.91 -6.76
CA GLU A 384 -6.58 1.57 -8.19
C GLU A 384 -6.66 2.83 -9.06
N LEU A 385 -7.55 3.75 -8.71
CA LEU A 385 -7.72 5.00 -9.44
C LEU A 385 -6.46 5.86 -9.35
N SER A 386 -5.80 5.90 -8.18
CA SER A 386 -4.59 6.71 -8.02
C SER A 386 -3.37 6.14 -8.75
N GLN A 387 -3.30 4.82 -8.89
CA GLN A 387 -2.20 4.13 -9.57
C GLN A 387 -2.46 3.90 -11.07
N GLY A 388 -3.67 4.19 -11.57
CA GLY A 388 -4.06 3.86 -12.94
C GLY A 388 -4.12 2.34 -13.18
N LEU A 389 -4.45 1.57 -12.15
CA LEU A 389 -4.48 0.10 -12.16
C LEU A 389 -5.90 -0.42 -11.90
N PHE A 390 -6.14 -1.69 -12.24
CA PHE A 390 -7.35 -2.40 -11.85
C PHE A 390 -7.00 -3.86 -11.55
N PHE A 391 -7.42 -4.34 -10.38
CA PHE A 391 -7.23 -5.72 -9.96
C PHE A 391 -8.46 -6.54 -10.30
N ASP A 392 -8.41 -7.28 -11.41
CA ASP A 392 -9.50 -8.15 -11.86
C ASP A 392 -9.67 -9.40 -10.98
N THR A 393 -8.64 -9.77 -10.23
CA THR A 393 -8.64 -10.94 -9.35
C THR A 393 -8.07 -10.60 -7.98
N ILE A 394 -8.82 -10.89 -6.92
CA ILE A 394 -8.40 -10.76 -5.52
C ILE A 394 -8.23 -12.14 -4.93
N ILE A 395 -7.09 -12.42 -4.29
CA ILE A 395 -6.86 -13.65 -3.52
C ILE A 395 -6.90 -13.35 -2.03
N VAL A 396 -7.64 -14.17 -1.27
CA VAL A 396 -7.76 -13.99 0.18
C VAL A 396 -7.88 -15.33 0.92
N CYS A 397 -7.21 -15.50 2.05
CA CYS A 397 -7.42 -16.66 2.92
C CYS A 397 -8.81 -16.61 3.60
N ALA A 398 -9.52 -17.74 3.66
CA ALA A 398 -10.84 -17.88 4.27
C ALA A 398 -10.88 -18.99 5.34
N VAL A 399 -11.41 -18.66 6.52
CA VAL A 399 -11.71 -19.61 7.61
C VAL A 399 -13.05 -19.24 8.26
N THR A 400 -13.06 -18.19 9.11
CA THR A 400 -14.26 -17.75 9.84
C THR A 400 -15.16 -16.80 9.02
N GLY A 401 -14.66 -16.30 7.89
CA GLY A 401 -15.48 -15.76 6.80
C GLY A 401 -15.57 -14.24 6.65
N SER A 402 -15.59 -13.42 7.70
CA SER A 402 -16.02 -12.01 7.52
C SER A 402 -15.05 -11.10 6.75
N THR A 403 -13.78 -11.49 6.60
CA THR A 403 -12.85 -10.80 5.68
C THR A 403 -13.31 -10.97 4.24
N PHE A 404 -13.47 -12.23 3.81
CA PHE A 404 -13.92 -12.58 2.47
C PHE A 404 -15.34 -12.06 2.20
N ALA A 405 -16.26 -12.24 3.15
CA ALA A 405 -17.63 -11.75 3.05
C ALA A 405 -17.72 -10.22 2.93
N GLY A 406 -16.90 -9.49 3.69
CA GLY A 406 -16.83 -8.03 3.61
C GLY A 406 -16.31 -7.56 2.26
N MET A 407 -15.27 -8.20 1.71
CA MET A 407 -14.76 -7.91 0.38
C MET A 407 -15.84 -8.12 -0.69
N ILE A 408 -16.58 -9.24 -0.63
CA ILE A 408 -17.69 -9.52 -1.55
C ILE A 408 -18.74 -8.40 -1.49
N ALA A 409 -19.24 -8.08 -0.30
CA ALA A 409 -20.26 -7.05 -0.14
C ALA A 409 -19.77 -5.66 -0.61
N GLY A 410 -18.54 -5.28 -0.26
CA GLY A 410 -17.95 -4.00 -0.64
C GLY A 410 -17.75 -3.84 -2.14
N PHE A 411 -17.18 -4.85 -2.81
CA PHE A 411 -17.03 -4.81 -4.27
C PHE A 411 -18.37 -4.88 -4.99
N LYS A 412 -19.35 -5.63 -4.45
CA LYS A 412 -20.69 -5.66 -5.03
C LYS A 412 -21.39 -4.31 -4.96
N LEU A 413 -21.20 -3.58 -3.86
CA LEU A 413 -21.69 -2.21 -3.73
C LEU A 413 -21.02 -1.27 -4.73
N LEU A 414 -19.70 -1.34 -4.89
CA LEU A 414 -18.98 -0.55 -5.90
C LEU A 414 -19.46 -0.86 -7.33
N GLU A 415 -19.74 -2.14 -7.64
CA GLU A 415 -20.31 -2.57 -8.93
C GLU A 415 -21.71 -1.98 -9.14
N LYS A 416 -22.62 -2.13 -8.16
CA LYS A 416 -23.99 -1.60 -8.23
C LYS A 416 -24.03 -0.07 -8.42
N LEU A 417 -23.08 0.64 -7.81
CA LEU A 417 -22.95 2.10 -7.94
C LEU A 417 -22.29 2.54 -9.26
N GLY A 418 -21.84 1.61 -10.10
CA GLY A 418 -21.09 1.92 -11.32
C GLY A 418 -19.71 2.52 -11.06
N ARG A 419 -19.14 2.32 -9.85
CA ARG A 419 -17.86 2.89 -9.43
C ARG A 419 -16.67 1.95 -9.62
N SER A 420 -16.92 0.66 -9.85
CA SER A 420 -15.91 -0.34 -10.18
C SER A 420 -16.47 -1.33 -11.21
N PRO A 421 -15.66 -1.79 -12.18
CA PRO A 421 -15.97 -3.01 -12.90
C PRO A 421 -16.09 -4.21 -11.95
N ALA A 422 -16.83 -5.23 -12.39
CA ALA A 422 -16.88 -6.52 -11.71
C ALA A 422 -15.49 -7.19 -11.72
N ARG A 423 -15.18 -7.92 -10.64
CA ARG A 423 -13.91 -8.63 -10.44
C ARG A 423 -14.15 -9.96 -9.74
N LYS A 424 -13.18 -10.86 -9.77
CA LYS A 424 -13.23 -12.13 -9.04
C LYS A 424 -12.61 -11.96 -7.66
N VAL A 425 -13.31 -12.35 -6.61
CA VAL A 425 -12.74 -12.48 -5.26
C VAL A 425 -12.69 -13.97 -4.93
N ILE A 426 -11.49 -14.53 -4.91
CA ILE A 426 -11.25 -15.96 -4.70
C ILE A 426 -10.77 -16.15 -3.26
N GLY A 427 -11.63 -16.77 -2.46
CA GLY A 427 -11.28 -17.24 -1.13
C GLY A 427 -10.54 -18.57 -1.23
N ILE A 428 -9.40 -18.70 -0.56
CA ILE A 428 -8.70 -19.98 -0.38
C ILE A 428 -9.05 -20.52 1.01
N ASP A 429 -9.74 -21.65 1.06
CA ASP A 429 -10.09 -22.30 2.33
C ASP A 429 -8.82 -22.73 3.08
N ALA A 430 -8.77 -22.40 4.37
CA ALA A 430 -7.77 -22.88 5.31
C ALA A 430 -8.40 -23.56 6.54
N SER A 431 -9.73 -23.74 6.55
CA SER A 431 -10.47 -24.36 7.66
C SER A 431 -10.49 -25.88 7.62
N ALA A 432 -10.36 -26.48 6.42
CA ALA A 432 -10.66 -27.87 6.14
C ALA A 432 -12.12 -28.28 6.46
N LYS A 433 -13.03 -27.30 6.50
CA LYS A 433 -14.47 -27.43 6.68
C LYS A 433 -15.20 -26.56 5.65
N PRO A 434 -15.01 -26.84 4.35
CA PRO A 434 -15.39 -25.92 3.28
C PRO A 434 -16.89 -25.59 3.26
N ASP A 435 -17.78 -26.56 3.52
CA ASP A 435 -19.23 -26.32 3.52
C ASP A 435 -19.66 -25.36 4.65
N GLU A 436 -19.09 -25.52 5.84
CA GLU A 436 -19.33 -24.64 6.99
C GLU A 436 -18.80 -23.23 6.70
N THR A 437 -17.57 -23.13 6.17
CA THR A 437 -16.95 -21.84 5.78
C THR A 437 -17.74 -21.15 4.68
N PHE A 438 -18.19 -21.87 3.65
CA PHE A 438 -19.00 -21.32 2.55
C PHE A 438 -20.32 -20.77 3.07
N ALA A 439 -21.07 -21.56 3.85
CA ALA A 439 -22.36 -21.17 4.40
C ALA A 439 -22.22 -19.93 5.30
N GLN A 440 -21.17 -19.88 6.13
CA GLN A 440 -20.89 -18.76 7.00
C GLN A 440 -20.47 -17.50 6.22
N VAL A 441 -19.63 -17.63 5.19
CA VAL A 441 -19.24 -16.50 4.31
C VAL A 441 -20.47 -15.92 3.62
N LEU A 442 -21.31 -16.76 2.99
CA LEU A 442 -22.51 -16.30 2.29
C LEU A 442 -23.45 -15.54 3.22
N ARG A 443 -23.70 -16.10 4.41
CA ARG A 443 -24.57 -15.48 5.42
C ARG A 443 -24.03 -14.13 5.87
N ILE A 444 -22.74 -14.04 6.20
CA ILE A 444 -22.10 -12.79 6.62
C ILE A 444 -22.09 -11.78 5.46
N ALA A 445 -21.88 -12.23 4.22
CA ALA A 445 -21.84 -11.36 3.04
C ALA A 445 -23.20 -10.70 2.81
N LYS A 446 -24.29 -11.47 2.87
CA LYS A 446 -25.67 -10.96 2.79
C LYS A 446 -26.00 -10.00 3.93
N GLN A 447 -25.65 -10.34 5.18
CA GLN A 447 -25.87 -9.45 6.33
C GLN A 447 -25.09 -8.14 6.20
N THR A 448 -23.83 -8.21 5.75
CA THR A 448 -22.99 -7.03 5.52
C THR A 448 -23.55 -6.19 4.38
N ALA A 449 -23.95 -6.83 3.27
CA ALA A 449 -24.55 -6.20 2.10
C ALA A 449 -25.78 -5.37 2.48
N SER A 450 -26.73 -5.97 3.20
CA SER A 450 -27.91 -5.28 3.72
C SER A 450 -27.54 -4.05 4.56
N LYS A 451 -26.55 -4.19 5.46
CA LYS A 451 -26.08 -3.09 6.32
C LYS A 451 -25.45 -1.92 5.57
N ILE A 452 -24.87 -2.16 4.40
CA ILE A 452 -24.20 -1.13 3.59
C ILE A 452 -25.06 -0.60 2.44
N GLY A 453 -26.35 -0.99 2.36
CA GLY A 453 -27.31 -0.46 1.39
C GLY A 453 -27.50 -1.29 0.11
N LEU A 454 -27.06 -2.56 0.11
CA LEU A 454 -27.42 -3.52 -0.94
C LEU A 454 -28.75 -4.21 -0.61
N ASP A 455 -29.45 -4.65 -1.66
CA ASP A 455 -30.69 -5.41 -1.57
C ASP A 455 -30.38 -6.90 -1.36
N ASP A 456 -31.36 -7.65 -0.82
CA ASP A 456 -31.21 -9.07 -0.47
C ASP A 456 -30.83 -9.98 -1.66
N THR A 457 -31.07 -9.51 -2.89
CA THR A 457 -30.76 -10.23 -4.14
C THR A 457 -29.40 -9.88 -4.74
N ASP A 458 -28.72 -8.85 -4.24
CA ASP A 458 -27.47 -8.38 -4.84
C ASP A 458 -26.31 -9.34 -4.58
N VAL A 459 -26.30 -10.01 -3.41
CA VAL A 459 -25.29 -11.01 -3.07
C VAL A 459 -25.89 -12.40 -3.10
N THR A 460 -25.32 -13.27 -3.93
CA THR A 460 -25.77 -14.63 -4.18
C THR A 460 -24.67 -15.65 -3.91
N GLU A 461 -25.00 -16.94 -3.99
CA GLU A 461 -24.01 -18.03 -3.91
C GLU A 461 -22.92 -17.92 -4.97
N LYS A 462 -23.22 -17.34 -6.15
CA LYS A 462 -22.26 -17.18 -7.24
C LYS A 462 -21.14 -16.19 -6.92
N ASP A 463 -21.39 -15.26 -6.00
CA ASP A 463 -20.39 -14.28 -5.57
C ASP A 463 -19.38 -14.88 -4.57
N VAL A 464 -19.65 -16.07 -4.02
CA VAL A 464 -18.76 -16.78 -3.08
C VAL A 464 -17.92 -17.81 -3.83
N ILE A 465 -16.76 -17.38 -4.36
CA ILE A 465 -15.80 -18.28 -5.00
C ILE A 465 -14.83 -18.80 -3.92
N LEU A 466 -15.12 -19.96 -3.34
CA LEU A 466 -14.28 -20.61 -2.33
C LEU A 466 -13.55 -21.81 -2.94
N ASP A 467 -12.23 -21.72 -3.04
CA ASP A 467 -11.36 -22.81 -3.45
C ASP A 467 -10.96 -23.67 -2.26
N THR A 468 -11.23 -24.97 -2.37
CA THR A 468 -11.09 -25.93 -1.27
C THR A 468 -9.86 -26.83 -1.44
N ARG A 469 -9.01 -26.60 -2.45
CA ARG A 469 -7.93 -27.52 -2.79
C ARG A 469 -6.70 -27.43 -1.87
N TYR A 470 -6.55 -26.35 -1.11
CA TYR A 470 -5.28 -25.99 -0.44
C TYR A 470 -5.34 -26.05 1.09
N HIS A 471 -6.42 -26.56 1.68
CA HIS A 471 -6.56 -26.64 3.13
C HIS A 471 -5.77 -27.81 3.77
N GLY A 472 -5.23 -28.75 2.97
CA GLY A 472 -4.40 -29.88 3.46
C GLY A 472 -5.14 -30.87 4.36
N GLY A 473 -6.47 -30.90 4.32
CA GLY A 473 -7.31 -31.76 5.15
C GLY A 473 -7.43 -31.38 6.63
N ILE A 474 -6.71 -30.36 7.12
CA ILE A 474 -6.70 -29.99 8.54
C ILE A 474 -6.39 -28.51 8.78
N TYR A 475 -7.07 -27.92 9.76
CA TYR A 475 -6.78 -26.55 10.22
C TYR A 475 -5.44 -26.50 11.00
N GLY A 476 -4.62 -25.50 10.71
CA GLY A 476 -3.41 -25.20 11.48
C GLY A 476 -2.16 -26.02 11.15
N ILE A 477 -2.26 -27.07 10.34
CA ILE A 477 -1.10 -27.82 9.85
C ILE A 477 -0.85 -27.48 8.39
N ALA A 478 0.41 -27.21 8.06
CA ALA A 478 0.89 -26.99 6.71
C ALA A 478 1.23 -28.34 6.04
N ASP A 479 0.75 -28.53 4.82
CA ASP A 479 1.21 -29.60 3.94
C ASP A 479 2.44 -29.15 3.13
N GLN A 480 3.00 -30.05 2.31
CA GLN A 480 4.20 -29.72 1.53
C GLN A 480 3.96 -28.55 0.56
N ALA A 481 2.79 -28.46 -0.05
CA ALA A 481 2.44 -27.36 -0.95
C ALA A 481 2.44 -26.01 -0.22
N THR A 482 1.92 -25.98 1.00
CA THR A 482 1.95 -24.81 1.89
C THR A 482 3.39 -24.43 2.23
N LEU A 483 4.23 -25.40 2.63
CA LEU A 483 5.64 -25.14 2.97
C LEU A 483 6.44 -24.65 1.77
N ASP A 484 6.22 -25.23 0.59
CA ASP A 484 6.88 -24.82 -0.65
C ASP A 484 6.46 -23.40 -1.05
N ALA A 485 5.19 -23.03 -0.87
CA ALA A 485 4.70 -21.68 -1.11
C ALA A 485 5.29 -20.65 -0.14
N ILE A 486 5.40 -20.99 1.14
CA ILE A 486 6.06 -20.13 2.14
C ILE A 486 7.52 -19.89 1.75
N ARG A 487 8.28 -20.95 1.45
CA ARG A 487 9.67 -20.84 1.01
C ARG A 487 9.79 -20.06 -0.29
N PHE A 488 8.87 -20.28 -1.23
CA PHE A 488 8.80 -19.54 -2.48
C PHE A 488 8.65 -18.04 -2.23
N GLY A 489 7.60 -17.60 -1.52
CA GLY A 489 7.38 -16.18 -1.22
C GLY A 489 8.55 -15.52 -0.47
N ALA A 490 9.10 -16.23 0.52
CA ALA A 490 10.25 -15.77 1.29
C ALA A 490 11.51 -15.62 0.42
N SER A 491 11.84 -16.60 -0.40
CA SER A 491 13.06 -16.59 -1.23
C SER A 491 12.98 -15.70 -2.47
N THR A 492 11.77 -15.39 -2.95
CA THR A 492 11.58 -14.49 -4.10
C THR A 492 11.52 -13.03 -3.69
N GLU A 493 10.80 -12.68 -2.61
CA GLU A 493 10.44 -11.28 -2.29
C GLU A 493 10.71 -10.90 -0.83
N GLY A 494 11.23 -11.82 0.00
CA GLY A 494 11.17 -11.63 1.45
C GLY A 494 9.73 -11.57 1.97
N PHE A 495 8.79 -12.16 1.24
CA PHE A 495 7.36 -12.10 1.52
C PHE A 495 6.97 -13.23 2.47
N ILE A 496 6.99 -12.92 3.77
CA ILE A 496 6.81 -13.90 4.84
C ILE A 496 5.34 -14.20 5.10
N THR A 497 4.96 -15.46 4.93
CA THR A 497 3.61 -16.00 5.21
C THR A 497 3.65 -17.11 6.26
N ASP A 498 2.52 -17.35 6.94
CA ASP A 498 2.43 -18.31 8.03
C ASP A 498 1.88 -19.68 7.57
N PRO A 499 2.11 -20.77 8.32
CA PRO A 499 1.68 -22.13 7.93
C PRO A 499 0.18 -22.41 8.10
N VAL A 500 -0.56 -21.53 8.78
CA VAL A 500 -1.99 -21.75 9.06
C VAL A 500 -2.87 -21.11 8.02
N TYR A 501 -2.55 -19.87 7.62
CA TYR A 501 -3.40 -19.05 6.76
C TYR A 501 -2.69 -18.69 5.45
N GLU A 502 -1.75 -17.77 5.53
CA GLU A 502 -1.26 -17.05 4.34
C GLU A 502 -0.41 -17.93 3.44
N GLY A 503 0.28 -18.93 4.00
CA GLY A 503 1.00 -19.94 3.22
C GLY A 503 0.05 -20.75 2.33
N LYS A 504 -1.17 -21.05 2.82
CA LYS A 504 -2.19 -21.81 2.07
C LYS A 504 -2.79 -20.96 0.96
N SER A 505 -3.12 -19.70 1.24
CA SER A 505 -3.61 -18.80 0.19
C SER A 505 -2.53 -18.46 -0.84
N LEU A 506 -1.27 -18.37 -0.43
CA LEU A 506 -0.14 -18.20 -1.35
C LEU A 506 0.05 -19.44 -2.23
N ALA A 507 -0.04 -20.65 -1.65
CA ALA A 507 -0.02 -21.90 -2.41
C ALA A 507 -1.15 -21.94 -3.44
N GLY A 508 -2.36 -21.53 -3.04
CA GLY A 508 -3.51 -21.43 -3.92
C GLY A 508 -3.31 -20.47 -5.09
N MET A 509 -2.83 -19.26 -4.83
CA MET A 509 -2.51 -18.30 -5.89
C MET A 509 -1.47 -18.84 -6.87
N VAL A 510 -0.38 -19.40 -6.35
CA VAL A 510 0.73 -19.93 -7.17
C VAL A 510 0.24 -21.04 -8.09
N ASP A 511 -0.55 -21.98 -7.57
CA ASP A 511 -1.06 -23.10 -8.36
C ASP A 511 -2.10 -22.65 -9.40
N LEU A 512 -3.01 -21.73 -9.03
CA LEU A 512 -3.99 -21.11 -9.94
C LEU A 512 -3.32 -20.42 -11.14
N VAL A 513 -2.22 -19.70 -10.90
CA VAL A 513 -1.44 -19.06 -11.97
C VAL A 513 -0.73 -20.12 -12.83
N LYS A 514 -0.08 -21.12 -12.21
CA LYS A 514 0.63 -22.19 -12.94
C LYS A 514 -0.30 -23.02 -13.83
N LYS A 515 -1.53 -23.27 -13.39
CA LYS A 515 -2.56 -23.99 -14.15
C LYS A 515 -3.26 -23.12 -15.21
N GLY A 516 -2.99 -21.81 -15.23
CA GLY A 516 -3.68 -20.87 -16.12
C GLY A 516 -5.15 -20.69 -15.79
N GLU A 517 -5.57 -21.00 -14.56
CA GLU A 517 -6.93 -20.73 -14.08
C GLU A 517 -7.13 -19.22 -13.83
N ILE A 518 -6.05 -18.53 -13.41
CA ILE A 518 -5.90 -17.08 -13.56
C ILE A 518 -5.31 -16.82 -14.94
N GLN A 519 -6.01 -16.02 -15.75
CA GLN A 519 -5.69 -15.87 -17.17
C GLN A 519 -4.45 -15.00 -17.39
N PRO A 520 -3.65 -15.26 -18.45
CA PRO A 520 -2.62 -14.33 -18.88
C PRO A 520 -3.18 -12.93 -19.12
N GLY A 521 -2.46 -11.90 -18.68
CA GLY A 521 -2.88 -10.50 -18.72
C GLY A 521 -3.66 -10.04 -17.48
N SER A 522 -4.04 -10.95 -16.57
CA SER A 522 -4.65 -10.56 -15.29
C SER A 522 -3.68 -9.78 -14.39
N THR A 523 -4.26 -8.87 -13.61
CA THR A 523 -3.62 -8.18 -12.49
C THR A 523 -4.24 -8.67 -11.19
N VAL A 524 -3.45 -9.41 -10.41
CA VAL A 524 -3.88 -10.06 -9.17
C VAL A 524 -3.49 -9.22 -7.96
N LEU A 525 -4.44 -9.00 -7.05
CA LEU A 525 -4.18 -8.47 -5.71
C LEU A 525 -4.27 -9.58 -4.66
N TYR A 526 -3.14 -9.94 -4.09
CA TYR A 526 -3.06 -10.80 -2.92
C TYR A 526 -3.33 -9.99 -1.64
N ALA A 527 -4.39 -10.31 -0.90
CA ALA A 527 -4.67 -9.68 0.38
C ALA A 527 -3.87 -10.36 1.49
N HIS A 528 -2.73 -9.79 1.88
CA HIS A 528 -1.90 -10.36 2.94
C HIS A 528 -2.43 -9.98 4.32
N LEU A 529 -3.06 -10.93 5.01
CA LEU A 529 -3.87 -10.65 6.21
C LEU A 529 -3.07 -10.60 7.52
N GLY A 530 -1.77 -10.89 7.48
CA GLY A 530 -0.89 -11.01 8.65
C GLY A 530 -0.55 -12.46 8.99
N GLY A 531 -0.36 -12.77 10.27
CA GLY A 531 -0.17 -14.14 10.74
C GLY A 531 1.27 -14.56 11.04
N GLN A 532 2.25 -13.79 10.58
CA GLN A 532 3.66 -14.18 10.59
C GLN A 532 4.20 -14.47 12.00
N LEU A 533 3.68 -13.81 13.04
CA LEU A 533 4.09 -14.06 14.42
C LEU A 533 3.86 -15.51 14.88
N ALA A 534 2.90 -16.22 14.27
CA ALA A 534 2.64 -17.61 14.58
C ALA A 534 3.82 -18.52 14.17
N LEU A 535 4.68 -18.12 13.22
CA LEU A 535 5.85 -18.90 12.78
C LEU A 535 6.77 -19.28 13.94
N ASN A 536 6.89 -18.43 14.96
CA ASN A 536 7.70 -18.73 16.15
C ASN A 536 7.26 -20.02 16.87
N ALA A 537 6.00 -20.43 16.69
CA ALA A 537 5.40 -21.63 17.27
C ALA A 537 5.34 -22.82 16.29
N TYR A 538 6.02 -22.71 15.14
CA TYR A 538 6.25 -23.78 14.18
C TYR A 538 7.75 -23.85 13.90
N SER A 539 8.55 -24.05 14.94
CA SER A 539 10.01 -23.85 14.89
C SER A 539 10.77 -24.84 13.97
N ASP A 540 10.11 -25.93 13.58
CA ASP A 540 10.60 -26.90 12.61
C ASP A 540 10.59 -26.38 11.15
N ILE A 541 9.89 -25.27 10.88
CA ILE A 541 9.86 -24.61 9.57
C ILE A 541 11.05 -23.64 9.49
N GLN A 542 12.13 -24.07 8.81
CA GLN A 542 13.37 -23.31 8.60
C GLN A 542 13.71 -23.10 7.13
#